data_AF-A0A5E4PJ38-F1
#
_entry.id   AF-A0A5E4PJ38-F1
#
_cell.length_a   1.000
_cell.length_b   1.000
_cell.length_c   1.000
_cell.angle_alpha   90.00
_cell.angle_beta   90.00
_cell.angle_gamma   90.00
#
_symmetry.space_group_name_H-M   'P 1'
#
loop_
_entity.id
_entity.type
_entity.pdbx_description
1 polymer ?
#
loop_
_entity_poly.entity_id
_entity_poly.type
_entity_poly.pdbx_seq_one_letter_code
_entity_poly.pdbx_strand_id
1 'polypeptide(L)'
;MESRKKFLFRGEFKKLLANPKFVYVSDSLNASPQAVPVDEFAKKVHMTAWTETPVIESDSASAIKNHPPAPEISKKRLEGILQAIKANRNKMIITHMNDKVGYGVIAGEDLPQGTYLAIYTGLIRPVSEKDPLENHSSIYASAFRYQTDTTHGSVNAAEYGNIARFFQHAPEMDLPTASTGSSHDDMNISQISDYQISDTVALNRIATANLEYEELVYADHPLLIARTTRPIRKGELLVSNYGMTYWLNHAAIPQLFYQDGQPVDPDLYQAKKVILRLYRGERRNGFDNPHLDIKMPIDNFDLDSNNGKILIQADGNELLVVTKEDFLEQFHACPQSPYVVLQKPSAVIPLNSSENEAISSIRPSEVEKEKQSQAVSTLGLHGESKKTAVCAALDRIGASLFLPAWNYNATKDLAYITSPDEASMLKLKQYLELQGLKIQYGKNKNNNNPLIYLPNPDVKTLKSIPEIPSVQQTAVMGPP
;
A
#
# COMPACT_ATOMS: atom_id res chain seq x y z
N MET A 1 30.75 -19.34 -7.31
CA MET A 1 31.52 -18.17 -7.79
C MET A 1 30.50 -17.17 -8.31
N GLU A 2 29.88 -16.42 -7.40
CA GLU A 2 28.78 -15.50 -7.73
C GLU A 2 29.29 -14.31 -8.53
N SER A 3 28.60 -14.03 -9.63
CA SER A 3 28.80 -12.82 -10.43
C SER A 3 28.49 -11.61 -9.56
N ARG A 4 29.53 -10.88 -9.14
CA ARG A 4 29.37 -9.54 -8.56
C ARG A 4 28.65 -8.67 -9.59
N LYS A 5 27.33 -8.50 -9.44
CA LYS A 5 26.56 -7.49 -10.17
C LYS A 5 27.29 -6.15 -9.97
N LYS A 6 27.78 -5.55 -11.05
CA LYS A 6 28.39 -4.22 -11.01
C LYS A 6 27.28 -3.20 -10.80
N PHE A 7 27.10 -2.73 -9.57
CA PHE A 7 26.26 -1.59 -9.28
C PHE A 7 26.85 -0.34 -9.96
N LEU A 8 26.05 0.29 -10.82
CA LEU A 8 26.44 1.48 -11.57
C LEU A 8 25.77 2.70 -10.95
N PHE A 9 26.53 3.49 -10.20
CA PHE A 9 26.17 4.88 -9.91
C PHE A 9 26.46 5.71 -11.17
N ARG A 10 25.55 5.74 -12.15
CA ARG A 10 25.69 6.57 -13.36
C ARG A 10 24.97 7.92 -13.15
N GLY A 11 25.68 9.02 -13.41
CA GLY A 11 25.14 10.39 -13.36
C GLY A 11 25.37 11.10 -12.02
N GLU A 12 24.94 12.36 -11.91
CA GLU A 12 25.16 13.26 -10.77
C GLU A 12 24.63 12.75 -9.41
N PHE A 13 23.93 11.61 -9.39
CA PHE A 13 23.61 10.84 -8.19
C PHE A 13 24.84 10.09 -7.62
N LYS A 14 25.98 10.78 -7.58
CA LYS A 14 27.12 10.37 -6.76
C LYS A 14 26.65 10.35 -5.31
N LYS A 15 27.07 9.31 -4.58
CA LYS A 15 26.96 9.14 -3.12
C LYS A 15 26.52 10.42 -2.39
N LEU A 16 25.22 10.56 -2.12
CA LEU A 16 24.60 11.76 -1.54
C LEU A 16 25.22 12.07 -0.16
N LEU A 17 25.47 11.00 0.61
CA LEU A 17 26.08 11.09 1.92
C LEU A 17 27.11 9.99 2.11
N ALA A 18 28.27 10.36 2.68
CA ALA A 18 29.27 9.37 3.06
C ALA A 18 28.79 8.57 4.28
N ASN A 19 28.96 7.24 4.23
CA ASN A 19 28.71 6.38 5.38
C ASN A 19 29.44 6.90 6.63
N PRO A 20 28.81 6.85 7.81
CA PRO A 20 29.53 7.09 9.04
C PRO A 20 30.60 6.01 9.26
N LYS A 21 31.64 6.35 10.04
CA LYS A 21 32.67 5.36 10.41
C LYS A 21 32.10 4.29 11.35
N PHE A 22 31.20 4.70 12.24
CA PHE A 22 30.57 3.86 13.25
C PHE A 22 29.12 4.30 13.46
N VAL A 23 28.34 3.40 14.02
CA VAL A 23 27.02 3.65 14.61
C VAL A 23 27.06 3.30 16.09
N TYR A 24 26.20 3.92 16.89
CA TYR A 24 26.05 3.55 18.29
C TYR A 24 25.05 2.41 18.40
N VAL A 25 25.46 1.31 19.03
CA VAL A 25 24.68 0.10 19.17
C VAL A 25 24.64 -0.32 20.62
N SER A 26 23.46 -0.71 21.12
CA SER A 26 23.28 -1.32 22.43
C SER A 26 22.73 -2.74 22.29
N ASP A 27 23.31 -3.69 23.00
CA ASP A 27 22.88 -5.10 22.97
C ASP A 27 21.60 -5.36 23.78
N SER A 28 21.11 -4.38 24.55
CA SER A 28 19.80 -4.40 25.21
C SER A 28 19.32 -2.98 25.55
N LEU A 29 18.04 -2.81 25.87
CA LEU A 29 17.45 -1.52 26.26
C LEU A 29 18.15 -0.83 27.45
N ASN A 30 18.79 -1.60 28.34
CA ASN A 30 19.47 -1.08 29.53
C ASN A 30 21.01 -1.10 29.42
N ALA A 31 21.56 -1.62 28.32
CA ALA A 31 23.01 -1.66 28.13
C ALA A 31 23.55 -0.29 27.68
N SER A 32 24.82 -0.04 28.00
CA SER A 32 25.51 1.15 27.51
C SER A 32 25.82 1.02 26.02
N PRO A 33 25.55 2.04 25.20
CA PRO A 33 25.82 1.99 23.77
C PRO A 33 27.33 1.95 23.48
N GLN A 34 27.71 1.19 22.46
CA GLN A 34 29.07 1.07 21.96
C GLN A 34 29.15 1.59 20.53
N ALA A 35 30.27 2.23 20.17
CA ALA A 35 30.51 2.61 18.78
C ALA A 35 30.98 1.38 17.98
N VAL A 36 30.17 0.93 17.03
CA VAL A 36 30.44 -0.24 16.19
C VAL A 36 30.69 0.22 14.74
N PRO A 37 31.77 -0.23 14.08
CA PRO A 37 31.98 0.04 12.66
C PRO A 37 30.77 -0.37 11.82
N VAL A 38 30.35 0.48 10.87
CA VAL A 38 29.10 0.24 10.11
C VAL A 38 29.11 -1.06 9.32
N ASP A 39 30.27 -1.47 8.78
CA ASP A 39 30.39 -2.71 8.01
C ASP A 39 30.30 -3.95 8.92
N GLU A 40 30.81 -3.85 10.15
CA GLU A 40 30.68 -4.91 11.15
C GLU A 40 29.22 -5.06 11.60
N PHE A 41 28.56 -3.94 11.88
CA PHE A 41 27.15 -3.96 12.25
C PHE A 41 26.26 -4.46 11.10
N ALA A 42 26.49 -3.99 9.87
CA ALA A 42 25.78 -4.48 8.68
C ALA A 42 25.91 -6.01 8.55
N LYS A 43 27.11 -6.56 8.74
CA LYS A 43 27.34 -8.01 8.75
C LYS A 43 26.59 -8.71 9.90
N LYS A 44 26.60 -8.12 11.11
CA LYS A 44 25.88 -8.64 12.30
C LYS A 44 24.39 -8.81 12.03
N VAL A 45 23.80 -7.89 11.28
CA VAL A 45 22.35 -7.88 10.95
C VAL A 45 22.06 -8.41 9.55
N HIS A 46 22.98 -9.18 8.96
CA HIS A 46 22.84 -9.85 7.67
C HIS A 46 22.54 -8.93 6.47
N MET A 47 23.01 -7.69 6.52
CA MET A 47 23.00 -6.78 5.37
C MET A 47 24.24 -7.00 4.51
N THR A 48 24.09 -6.84 3.20
CA THR A 48 25.18 -6.81 2.23
C THR A 48 26.09 -5.60 2.48
N ALA A 49 25.51 -4.42 2.71
CA ALA A 49 26.28 -3.21 3.04
C ALA A 49 25.43 -2.13 3.73
N TRP A 50 26.10 -1.34 4.59
CA TRP A 50 25.57 -0.06 5.03
C TRP A 50 25.64 0.99 3.92
N THR A 51 24.59 1.77 3.71
CA THR A 51 24.58 2.86 2.72
C THR A 51 23.73 4.05 3.17
N GLU A 52 24.29 5.25 3.12
CA GLU A 52 23.55 6.51 3.33
C GLU A 52 23.00 7.09 2.02
N THR A 53 23.02 6.32 0.94
CA THR A 53 22.50 6.72 -0.37
C THR A 53 21.68 5.58 -0.95
N PRO A 54 20.53 5.87 -1.59
CA PRO A 54 19.78 4.84 -2.29
C PRO A 54 20.65 4.12 -3.34
N VAL A 55 20.47 2.81 -3.43
CA VAL A 55 21.16 1.94 -4.40
C VAL A 55 20.23 1.73 -5.58
N ILE A 56 20.77 1.81 -6.79
CA ILE A 56 19.99 1.71 -8.02
C ILE A 56 20.71 0.74 -8.95
N GLU A 57 20.00 -0.26 -9.45
CA GLU A 57 20.51 -1.13 -10.50
C GLU A 57 20.43 -0.42 -11.87
N SER A 58 21.37 -0.71 -12.77
CA SER A 58 21.55 0.04 -14.02
C SER A 58 20.35 -0.01 -14.97
N ASP A 59 19.57 -1.09 -14.90
CA ASP A 59 18.36 -1.33 -15.68
C ASP A 59 17.10 -0.68 -15.08
N SER A 60 17.12 -0.38 -13.79
CA SER A 60 16.03 0.30 -13.08
C SER A 60 15.96 1.80 -13.38
N ALA A 61 17.08 2.42 -13.76
CA ALA A 61 17.16 3.87 -13.98
C ALA A 61 16.25 4.39 -15.11
N SER A 62 15.97 3.58 -16.14
CA SER A 62 15.05 3.96 -17.21
C SER A 62 13.58 3.87 -16.82
N ALA A 63 13.21 2.96 -15.92
CA ALA A 63 11.84 2.84 -15.43
C ALA A 63 11.46 4.03 -14.54
N ILE A 64 12.40 4.52 -13.74
CA ILE A 64 12.20 5.68 -12.85
C ILE A 64 11.81 6.94 -13.64
N LYS A 65 12.38 7.15 -14.83
CA LYS A 65 12.14 8.34 -15.66
C LYS A 65 10.74 8.45 -16.26
N ASN A 66 9.97 7.37 -16.23
CA ASN A 66 8.62 7.33 -16.81
C ASN A 66 7.52 7.67 -15.79
N HIS A 67 7.88 7.94 -14.54
CA HIS A 67 6.91 8.28 -13.49
C HIS A 67 6.41 9.72 -13.61
N PRO A 68 5.20 10.02 -13.09
CA PRO A 68 4.65 11.36 -13.10
C PRO A 68 5.57 12.37 -12.41
N PRO A 69 5.53 13.66 -12.82
CA PRO A 69 6.35 14.69 -12.20
C PRO A 69 5.96 14.84 -10.73
N ALA A 70 6.89 14.51 -9.83
CA ALA A 70 6.80 14.85 -8.43
C ALA A 70 7.55 16.16 -8.15
N PRO A 71 7.24 16.89 -7.06
CA PRO A 71 7.98 18.09 -6.70
C PRO A 71 9.46 17.79 -6.51
N GLU A 72 10.30 18.32 -7.41
CA GLU A 72 11.73 18.14 -7.33
C GLU A 72 12.31 19.01 -6.21
N ILE A 73 13.07 18.42 -5.30
CA ILE A 73 13.78 19.17 -4.28
C ILE A 73 14.96 19.91 -4.90
N SER A 74 15.06 21.22 -4.63
CA SER A 74 16.25 21.97 -5.04
C SER A 74 17.51 21.42 -4.37
N LYS A 75 18.62 21.36 -5.12
CA LYS A 75 19.93 20.92 -4.60
C LYS A 75 20.31 21.62 -3.29
N LYS A 76 20.12 22.93 -3.19
CA LYS A 76 20.40 23.71 -1.98
C LYS A 76 19.59 23.23 -0.77
N ARG A 77 18.30 22.93 -0.95
CA ARG A 77 17.45 22.41 0.12
C ARG A 77 17.92 21.02 0.53
N LEU A 78 18.20 20.14 -0.43
CA LEU A 78 18.71 18.79 -0.17
C LEU A 78 20.03 18.83 0.59
N GLU A 79 20.98 19.68 0.19
CA GLU A 79 22.25 19.87 0.91
C GLU A 79 22.03 20.27 2.37
N GLY A 80 21.09 21.18 2.64
CA GLY A 80 20.71 21.55 4.01
C GLY A 80 20.20 20.38 4.83
N ILE A 81 19.33 19.55 4.24
CA ILE A 81 18.80 18.32 4.86
C ILE A 81 19.94 17.33 5.13
N LEU A 82 20.83 17.09 4.16
CA LEU A 82 21.94 16.16 4.29
C LEU A 82 22.93 16.59 5.39
N GLN A 83 23.18 17.90 5.53
CA GLN A 83 24.00 18.40 6.65
C GLN A 83 23.31 18.19 8.00
N ALA A 84 21.99 18.40 8.08
CA ALA A 84 21.23 18.14 9.30
C ALA A 84 21.29 16.65 9.69
N ILE A 85 21.06 15.73 8.74
CA ILE A 85 21.20 14.28 8.95
C ILE A 85 22.60 13.94 9.48
N LYS A 86 23.64 14.49 8.83
CA LYS A 86 25.03 14.26 9.23
C LYS A 86 25.32 14.73 10.67
N ALA A 87 24.73 15.86 11.08
CA ALA A 87 24.89 16.42 12.42
C ALA A 87 24.15 15.60 13.50
N ASN A 88 23.07 14.90 13.13
CA ASN A 88 22.23 14.16 14.07
C ASN A 88 22.49 12.66 14.12
N ARG A 89 23.21 12.08 13.15
CA ARG A 89 23.45 10.62 13.07
C ARG A 89 24.01 9.97 14.35
N ASN A 90 24.83 10.70 15.10
CA ASN A 90 25.46 10.22 16.33
C ASN A 90 24.55 10.35 17.57
N LYS A 91 23.38 10.95 17.42
CA LYS A 91 22.38 11.13 18.49
C LYS A 91 21.35 10.00 18.51
N MET A 92 21.58 8.95 17.75
CA MET A 92 20.68 7.81 17.61
C MET A 92 21.42 6.53 17.99
N ILE A 93 20.76 5.65 18.72
CA ILE A 93 21.32 4.39 19.23
C ILE A 93 20.46 3.25 18.70
N ILE A 94 21.07 2.36 17.92
CA ILE A 94 20.42 1.13 17.49
C ILE A 94 20.44 0.17 18.67
N THR A 95 19.27 -0.27 19.13
CA THR A 95 19.15 -1.04 20.36
C THR A 95 18.46 -2.36 20.09
N HIS A 96 19.08 -3.47 20.49
CA HIS A 96 18.41 -4.76 20.48
C HIS A 96 17.31 -4.76 21.55
N MET A 97 16.06 -4.93 21.14
CA MET A 97 14.89 -4.85 22.01
C MET A 97 14.63 -6.23 22.63
N ASN A 98 14.48 -7.26 21.78
CA ASN A 98 14.40 -8.68 22.15
C ASN A 98 14.44 -9.54 20.87
N ASP A 99 14.46 -10.87 21.03
CA ASP A 99 14.54 -11.81 19.91
C ASP A 99 13.29 -11.83 19.00
N LYS A 100 12.14 -11.37 19.50
CA LYS A 100 10.87 -11.33 18.74
C LYS A 100 10.78 -10.11 17.82
N VAL A 101 11.25 -8.96 18.28
CA VAL A 101 11.17 -7.66 17.58
C VAL A 101 12.48 -7.35 16.83
N GLY A 102 13.61 -7.79 17.37
CA GLY A 102 14.94 -7.45 16.87
C GLY A 102 15.40 -6.09 17.36
N TYR A 103 15.78 -5.21 16.43
CA TYR A 103 16.39 -3.92 16.73
C TYR A 103 15.44 -2.75 16.55
N GLY A 104 15.45 -1.80 17.50
CA GLY A 104 14.83 -0.49 17.36
C GLY A 104 15.88 0.63 17.37
N VAL A 105 15.44 1.89 17.30
CA VAL A 105 16.32 3.04 17.45
C VAL A 105 15.82 3.93 18.58
N ILE A 106 16.71 4.28 19.49
CA ILE A 106 16.44 5.18 20.61
C ILE A 106 17.20 6.49 20.42
N ALA A 107 16.59 7.61 20.83
CA ALA A 107 17.24 8.90 20.89
C ALA A 107 18.34 8.89 21.97
N GLY A 108 19.60 9.05 21.57
CA GLY A 108 20.74 9.17 22.49
C GLY A 108 20.85 10.54 23.16
N GLU A 109 20.16 11.54 22.61
CA GLU A 109 20.05 12.91 23.08
C GLU A 109 18.64 13.44 22.82
N ASP A 110 18.28 14.59 23.41
CA ASP A 110 17.05 15.27 23.06
C ASP A 110 17.08 15.74 21.60
N LEU A 111 16.00 15.50 20.86
CA LEU A 111 15.84 15.89 19.47
C LEU A 111 14.69 16.90 19.35
N PRO A 112 14.97 18.13 18.88
CA PRO A 112 13.91 19.10 18.59
C PRO A 112 12.93 18.58 17.52
N GLN A 113 11.72 19.13 17.50
CA GLN A 113 10.78 18.93 16.39
C GLN A 113 11.36 19.42 15.06
N GLY A 114 11.02 18.76 13.95
CA GLY A 114 11.49 19.10 12.60
C GLY A 114 12.93 18.70 12.32
N THR A 115 13.56 17.94 13.22
CA THR A 115 14.93 17.45 13.04
C THR A 115 14.95 16.35 11.99
N TYR A 116 15.72 16.54 10.92
CA TYR A 116 16.01 15.51 9.92
C TYR A 116 17.02 14.49 10.46
N LEU A 117 16.69 13.21 10.35
CA LEU A 117 17.45 12.12 10.99
C LEU A 117 18.13 11.18 10.01
N ALA A 118 17.44 10.74 8.96
CA ALA A 118 17.96 9.80 7.99
C ALA A 118 17.15 9.83 6.69
N ILE A 119 17.79 9.43 5.60
CA ILE A 119 17.08 8.99 4.39
C ILE A 119 16.79 7.50 4.59
N TYR A 120 15.57 7.03 4.33
CA TYR A 120 15.32 5.59 4.24
C TYR A 120 15.98 5.05 2.97
N THR A 121 17.15 4.43 3.14
CA THR A 121 17.98 3.97 2.03
C THR A 121 17.85 2.46 1.84
N GLY A 122 18.06 2.06 0.59
CA GLY A 122 18.09 0.66 0.20
C GLY A 122 18.10 0.55 -1.32
N LEU A 123 17.79 -0.63 -1.83
CA LEU A 123 17.66 -0.85 -3.26
C LEU A 123 16.35 -0.23 -3.75
N ILE A 124 16.44 0.78 -4.62
CA ILE A 124 15.29 1.33 -5.32
C ILE A 124 14.85 0.31 -6.38
N ARG A 125 13.59 -0.08 -6.29
CA ARG A 125 12.92 -0.99 -7.22
C ARG A 125 11.69 -0.25 -7.77
N PRO A 126 11.74 0.30 -8.99
CA PRO A 126 10.56 0.85 -9.65
C PRO A 126 9.66 -0.28 -10.16
N VAL A 127 8.35 -0.08 -10.11
CA VAL A 127 7.39 -1.00 -10.73
C VAL A 127 7.61 -0.98 -12.24
N SER A 128 7.76 -2.15 -12.85
CA SER A 128 7.94 -2.33 -14.29
C SER A 128 7.47 -3.70 -14.75
N GLU A 129 7.44 -3.94 -16.06
CA GLU A 129 7.13 -5.29 -16.60
C GLU A 129 8.09 -6.37 -16.10
N LYS A 130 9.34 -6.01 -15.80
CA LYS A 130 10.38 -6.94 -15.30
C LYS A 130 10.38 -7.08 -13.78
N ASP A 131 9.85 -6.10 -13.09
CA ASP A 131 9.72 -6.07 -11.64
C ASP A 131 8.31 -5.55 -11.29
N PRO A 132 7.28 -6.40 -11.47
CA PRO A 132 5.90 -6.01 -11.24
C PRO A 132 5.61 -5.89 -9.74
N LEU A 133 4.53 -5.19 -9.38
CA LEU A 133 4.23 -4.73 -8.01
C LEU A 133 4.28 -5.87 -6.97
N GLU A 134 3.86 -7.07 -7.35
CA GLU A 134 3.86 -8.27 -6.52
C GLU A 134 5.24 -8.65 -5.98
N ASN A 135 6.31 -8.29 -6.70
CA ASN A 135 7.70 -8.57 -6.32
C ASN A 135 8.26 -7.54 -5.32
N HIS A 136 7.52 -6.49 -4.99
CA HIS A 136 7.95 -5.43 -4.08
C HIS A 136 7.62 -5.72 -2.61
N SER A 137 6.97 -6.85 -2.29
CA SER A 137 6.74 -7.25 -0.90
C SER A 137 8.05 -7.54 -0.18
N SER A 138 8.35 -6.79 0.87
CA SER A 138 9.45 -7.07 1.79
C SER A 138 9.16 -6.38 3.11
N ILE A 139 9.50 -7.03 4.22
CA ILE A 139 9.35 -6.45 5.56
C ILE A 139 10.17 -5.16 5.74
N TYR A 140 11.15 -4.94 4.87
CA TYR A 140 12.01 -3.75 4.81
C TYR A 140 11.71 -2.86 3.59
N ALA A 141 10.65 -3.12 2.82
CA ALA A 141 10.25 -2.26 1.71
C ALA A 141 9.37 -1.11 2.19
N SER A 142 9.75 0.10 1.79
CA SER A 142 8.88 1.27 1.85
C SER A 142 8.47 1.65 0.44
N ALA A 143 7.16 1.75 0.20
CA ALA A 143 6.64 2.22 -1.08
C ALA A 143 6.97 3.72 -1.28
N PHE A 144 7.08 4.15 -2.53
CA PHE A 144 7.01 5.56 -2.91
C PHE A 144 5.90 5.75 -3.94
N ARG A 145 5.14 6.84 -3.81
CA ARG A 145 3.92 7.07 -4.60
C ARG A 145 3.89 8.36 -5.39
N TYR A 146 4.90 9.23 -5.24
CA TYR A 146 5.02 10.49 -5.97
C TYR A 146 3.77 11.38 -5.87
N GLN A 147 3.14 11.43 -4.68
CA GLN A 147 1.90 12.18 -4.44
C GLN A 147 0.70 11.72 -5.30
N THR A 148 0.71 10.45 -5.72
CA THR A 148 -0.44 9.79 -6.33
C THR A 148 -0.93 8.67 -5.42
N ASP A 149 -2.14 8.16 -5.64
CA ASP A 149 -2.63 6.99 -4.90
C ASP A 149 -1.95 5.68 -5.36
N THR A 150 -1.24 5.70 -6.49
CA THR A 150 -0.60 4.53 -7.09
C THR A 150 0.82 4.33 -6.58
N THR A 151 1.17 3.10 -6.22
CA THR A 151 2.54 2.70 -5.93
C THR A 151 3.36 2.67 -7.22
N HIS A 152 4.44 3.46 -7.25
CA HIS A 152 5.36 3.52 -8.40
C HIS A 152 6.61 2.67 -8.20
N GLY A 153 6.86 2.22 -6.97
CA GLY A 153 7.96 1.35 -6.62
C GLY A 153 8.19 1.32 -5.13
N SER A 154 9.35 0.79 -4.74
CA SER A 154 9.76 0.64 -3.35
C SER A 154 11.24 0.91 -3.16
N VAL A 155 11.62 1.40 -1.98
CA VAL A 155 12.97 1.29 -1.45
C VAL A 155 13.03 0.05 -0.56
N ASN A 156 13.77 -0.99 -0.96
CA ASN A 156 13.93 -2.21 -0.17
C ASN A 156 15.24 -2.16 0.63
N ALA A 157 15.12 -2.07 1.95
CA ALA A 157 16.27 -1.94 2.85
C ALA A 157 16.83 -3.28 3.37
N ALA A 158 16.41 -4.42 2.81
CA ALA A 158 16.82 -5.75 3.30
C ALA A 158 18.33 -5.99 3.18
N GLU A 159 18.89 -5.84 1.98
CA GLU A 159 20.31 -6.09 1.70
C GLU A 159 21.19 -4.85 1.87
N TYR A 160 20.64 -3.69 1.52
CA TYR A 160 21.31 -2.40 1.58
C TYR A 160 20.47 -1.47 2.42
N GLY A 161 21.06 -0.71 3.34
CA GLY A 161 20.29 0.27 4.11
C GLY A 161 21.13 1.01 5.12
N ASN A 162 20.48 1.80 5.95
CA ASN A 162 21.09 2.52 7.07
C ASN A 162 20.23 2.41 8.32
N ILE A 163 20.39 3.35 9.25
CA ILE A 163 19.70 3.36 10.53
C ILE A 163 18.16 3.40 10.40
N ALA A 164 17.63 3.99 9.33
CA ALA A 164 16.19 4.20 9.17
C ALA A 164 15.39 2.91 9.04
N ARG A 165 16.02 1.81 8.58
CA ARG A 165 15.38 0.48 8.48
C ARG A 165 15.05 -0.14 9.85
N PHE A 166 15.60 0.43 10.93
CA PHE A 166 15.39 -0.03 12.31
C PHE A 166 14.41 0.88 13.08
N PHE A 167 13.87 1.93 12.46
CA PHE A 167 12.79 2.71 13.08
C PHE A 167 11.56 1.83 13.18
N GLN A 168 11.06 1.62 14.39
CA GLN A 168 9.94 0.70 14.64
C GLN A 168 8.60 1.35 14.32
N HIS A 169 7.56 0.53 14.26
CA HIS A 169 6.20 1.04 14.15
C HIS A 169 5.68 1.59 15.48
N ALA A 170 4.86 2.64 15.41
CA ALA A 170 3.89 2.98 16.44
C ALA A 170 2.63 3.62 15.82
N PRO A 171 1.46 3.52 16.48
CA PRO A 171 0.28 4.28 16.08
C PRO A 171 0.50 5.78 16.31
N GLU A 172 -0.25 6.61 15.61
CA GLU A 172 -0.29 8.06 15.81
C GLU A 172 -1.02 8.42 17.11
N MET A 173 -0.64 9.57 17.68
CA MET A 173 -1.40 10.18 18.76
C MET A 173 -2.72 10.73 18.19
N ASP A 174 -3.81 10.66 18.97
CA ASP A 174 -5.06 11.31 18.61
C ASP A 174 -4.85 12.83 18.54
N LEU A 175 -4.79 13.38 17.34
CA LEU A 175 -4.75 14.82 17.16
C LEU A 175 -6.19 15.37 17.22
N PRO A 176 -6.45 16.47 17.94
CA PRO A 176 -7.72 17.18 17.85
C PRO A 176 -7.86 17.73 16.43
N THR A 177 -8.61 16.99 15.59
CA THR A 177 -9.11 17.35 14.25
C THR A 177 -8.55 18.64 13.65
N ALA A 178 -7.44 18.55 12.90
CA ALA A 178 -7.16 19.33 11.67
C ALA A 178 -5.72 19.08 11.17
N SER A 179 -5.62 18.79 9.87
CA SER A 179 -4.45 19.04 9.00
C SER A 179 -3.13 18.28 9.23
N THR A 180 -3.14 16.95 9.24
CA THR A 180 -2.07 16.22 8.55
C THR A 180 -2.65 15.74 7.22
N GLY A 181 -2.21 16.37 6.13
CA GLY A 181 -2.65 16.11 4.77
C GLY A 181 -2.17 14.76 4.22
N SER A 182 -2.20 13.68 4.99
CA SER A 182 -2.15 12.33 4.44
C SER A 182 -3.56 11.97 3.97
N SER A 183 -3.94 12.52 2.82
CA SER A 183 -5.16 12.20 2.07
C SER A 183 -5.12 10.80 1.45
N HIS A 184 -4.48 9.83 2.10
CA HIS A 184 -4.34 8.48 1.57
C HIS A 184 -4.99 7.50 2.56
N ASP A 185 -6.17 7.09 2.14
CA ASP A 185 -7.05 6.04 2.64
C ASP A 185 -7.84 6.28 3.95
N ASP A 186 -9.16 6.29 3.77
CA ASP A 186 -10.19 5.97 4.76
C ASP A 186 -10.01 4.57 5.40
N MET A 187 -8.89 3.87 5.16
CA MET A 187 -8.46 2.57 5.71
C MET A 187 -7.57 2.67 6.96
N ASN A 188 -7.27 3.85 7.47
CA ASN A 188 -6.40 4.02 8.63
C ASN A 188 -7.06 3.56 9.95
N ILE A 189 -6.75 2.34 10.40
CA ILE A 189 -6.61 2.05 11.84
C ILE A 189 -5.16 2.37 12.14
N SER A 190 -4.94 3.51 12.76
CA SER A 190 -3.64 4.15 12.80
C SER A 190 -3.41 4.95 14.06
N GLN A 191 -4.44 5.11 14.89
CA GLN A 191 -4.39 5.97 16.06
C GLN A 191 -4.37 5.15 17.34
N ILE A 192 -3.83 5.73 18.41
CA ILE A 192 -3.80 5.08 19.71
C ILE A 192 -5.21 4.85 20.27
N SER A 193 -6.18 5.73 19.95
CA SER A 193 -7.59 5.52 20.33
C SER A 193 -8.26 4.32 19.66
N ASP A 194 -7.68 3.77 18.58
CA ASP A 194 -8.17 2.54 17.96
C ASP A 194 -7.87 1.30 18.80
N TYR A 195 -7.16 1.45 19.93
CA TYR A 195 -6.92 0.40 20.91
C TYR A 195 -7.70 0.66 22.21
N GLN A 196 -8.10 -0.44 22.85
CA GLN A 196 -8.48 -0.47 24.25
C GLN A 196 -7.26 -0.94 25.03
N ILE A 197 -6.73 -0.06 25.86
CA ILE A 197 -5.56 -0.32 26.69
C ILE A 197 -6.04 -0.51 28.12
N SER A 198 -5.51 -1.52 28.80
CA SER A 198 -5.78 -1.79 30.22
C SER A 198 -5.46 -0.57 31.09
N ASP A 199 -6.29 -0.32 32.11
CA ASP A 199 -6.09 0.77 33.07
C ASP A 199 -4.78 0.65 33.87
N THR A 200 -4.16 -0.54 33.89
CA THR A 200 -2.84 -0.77 34.48
C THR A 200 -1.69 -0.19 33.65
N VAL A 201 -1.96 0.19 32.41
CA VAL A 201 -0.99 0.75 31.47
C VAL A 201 -1.26 2.24 31.29
N ALA A 202 -0.32 3.06 31.75
CA ALA A 202 -0.43 4.51 31.58
C ALA A 202 -0.29 4.89 30.09
N LEU A 203 -1.38 5.35 29.48
CA LEU A 203 -1.45 5.71 28.05
C LEU A 203 -0.33 6.67 27.61
N ASN A 204 0.03 7.63 28.47
CA ASN A 204 1.09 8.60 28.20
C ASN A 204 2.52 8.01 28.18
N ARG A 205 2.69 6.74 28.56
CA ARG A 205 3.95 5.99 28.44
C ARG A 205 4.04 5.18 27.16
N ILE A 206 2.93 5.03 26.42
CA ILE A 206 2.93 4.31 25.14
C ILE A 206 3.62 5.19 24.09
N ALA A 207 4.49 4.58 23.30
CA ALA A 207 5.10 5.21 22.16
C ALA A 207 4.03 5.45 21.10
N THR A 208 3.97 6.69 20.62
CA THR A 208 3.21 7.06 19.41
C THR A 208 4.18 7.55 18.36
N ALA A 209 3.81 7.42 17.08
CA ALA A 209 4.60 7.88 15.94
C ALA A 209 5.14 9.29 16.19
N ASN A 210 6.47 9.41 16.23
CA ASN A 210 7.19 10.65 16.45
C ASN A 210 8.10 11.01 15.26
N LEU A 211 8.05 10.18 14.21
CA LEU A 211 8.67 10.40 12.90
C LEU A 211 7.61 10.42 11.80
N GLU A 212 7.86 11.24 10.78
CA GLU A 212 7.18 11.18 9.49
C GLU A 212 8.22 11.13 8.35
N TYR A 213 7.80 10.60 7.20
CA TYR A 213 8.63 10.58 5.99
C TYR A 213 8.16 11.64 5.01
N GLU A 214 9.09 12.49 4.58
CA GLU A 214 8.89 13.37 3.45
C GLU A 214 9.30 12.63 2.17
N GLU A 215 8.33 12.38 1.27
CA GLU A 215 8.60 11.86 -0.07
C GLU A 215 9.03 13.00 -1.00
N LEU A 216 10.26 12.93 -1.50
CA LEU A 216 10.87 13.93 -2.37
C LEU A 216 11.48 13.27 -3.59
N VAL A 217 11.74 14.07 -4.63
CA VAL A 217 12.48 13.61 -5.81
C VAL A 217 13.68 14.50 -6.05
N TYR A 218 14.85 13.91 -6.29
CA TYR A 218 16.08 14.61 -6.65
C TYR A 218 16.73 13.93 -7.84
N ALA A 219 16.94 14.65 -8.95
CA ALA A 219 17.53 14.10 -10.16
C ALA A 219 16.82 12.80 -10.61
N ASP A 220 15.48 12.86 -10.70
CA ASP A 220 14.56 11.76 -11.00
C ASP A 220 14.46 10.66 -9.92
N HIS A 221 15.26 10.68 -8.85
CA HIS A 221 15.27 9.59 -7.88
C HIS A 221 14.39 9.87 -6.65
N PRO A 222 13.56 8.91 -6.20
CA PRO A 222 12.77 9.05 -4.99
C PRO A 222 13.67 9.05 -3.75
N LEU A 223 13.37 9.95 -2.82
CA LEU A 223 13.98 10.07 -1.51
C LEU A 223 12.88 10.05 -0.46
N LEU A 224 13.01 9.15 0.51
CA LEU A 224 12.14 9.09 1.69
C LEU A 224 12.95 9.60 2.88
N ILE A 225 12.62 10.79 3.39
CA ILE A 225 13.43 11.44 4.42
C ILE A 225 12.68 11.52 5.75
N ALA A 226 13.22 10.88 6.78
CA ALA A 226 12.65 10.90 8.12
C ALA A 226 12.92 12.23 8.84
N ARG A 227 11.86 12.83 9.39
CA ARG A 227 11.94 13.99 10.30
C ARG A 227 11.07 13.81 11.53
N THR A 228 11.47 14.45 12.63
CA THR A 228 10.71 14.41 13.89
C THR A 228 9.45 15.29 13.81
N THR A 229 8.32 14.76 14.28
CA THR A 229 7.01 15.47 14.27
C THR A 229 6.78 16.29 15.54
N ARG A 230 7.52 15.98 16.60
CA ARG A 230 7.50 16.67 17.90
C ARG A 230 8.88 16.60 18.57
N PRO A 231 9.11 17.30 19.68
CA PRO A 231 10.29 17.06 20.50
C PRO A 231 10.32 15.60 21.00
N ILE A 232 11.50 15.00 20.96
CA ILE A 232 11.77 13.63 21.41
C ILE A 232 12.82 13.69 22.51
N ARG A 233 12.59 13.04 23.64
CA ARG A 233 13.52 13.05 24.76
C ARG A 233 14.61 12.00 24.58
N LYS A 234 15.78 12.23 25.17
CA LYS A 234 16.79 11.20 25.33
C LYS A 234 16.19 9.95 25.99
N GLY A 235 16.50 8.79 25.43
CA GLY A 235 15.98 7.50 25.87
C GLY A 235 14.67 7.11 25.20
N GLU A 236 14.07 7.98 24.40
CA GLU A 236 12.80 7.70 23.74
C GLU A 236 12.99 6.94 22.41
N LEU A 237 12.12 5.97 22.13
CA LEU A 237 12.08 5.18 20.91
C LEU A 237 11.67 6.05 19.72
N LEU A 238 12.40 5.93 18.62
CA LEU A 238 12.11 6.57 17.33
C LEU A 238 11.21 5.65 16.51
N VAL A 239 9.99 6.12 16.27
CA VAL A 239 8.91 5.31 15.68
C VAL A 239 8.15 6.08 14.61
N SER A 240 7.75 5.36 13.56
CA SER A 240 6.91 5.87 12.48
C SER A 240 5.65 5.03 12.34
N ASN A 241 4.62 5.58 11.71
CA ASN A 241 3.45 4.79 11.36
C ASN A 241 3.65 4.10 10.02
N TYR A 242 3.93 2.79 10.04
CA TYR A 242 4.04 1.96 8.83
C TYR A 242 2.75 1.86 7.99
N GLY A 243 1.60 2.23 8.54
CA GLY A 243 0.30 2.13 7.88
C GLY A 243 -0.26 0.72 7.83
N MET A 244 -1.58 0.62 7.65
CA MET A 244 -2.29 -0.65 7.72
C MET A 244 -2.00 -1.61 6.56
N THR A 245 -1.76 -1.04 5.39
CA THR A 245 -1.36 -1.80 4.19
C THR A 245 -0.11 -2.63 4.45
N TYR A 246 0.86 -2.12 5.22
CA TYR A 246 2.03 -2.89 5.63
C TYR A 246 1.63 -4.14 6.40
N TRP A 247 0.82 -4.00 7.44
CA TRP A 247 0.42 -5.09 8.33
C TRP A 247 -0.38 -6.17 7.61
N LEU A 248 -1.34 -5.74 6.79
CA LEU A 248 -2.18 -6.62 5.99
C LEU A 248 -1.39 -7.41 4.94
N ASN A 249 -0.44 -6.77 4.25
CA ASN A 249 0.35 -7.44 3.22
C ASN A 249 1.31 -8.48 3.80
N HIS A 250 1.87 -8.19 4.98
CA HIS A 250 2.80 -9.09 5.65
C HIS A 250 2.10 -10.11 6.55
N ALA A 251 0.78 -10.02 6.73
CA ALA A 251 0.03 -10.79 7.72
C ALA A 251 0.72 -10.75 9.11
N ALA A 252 1.19 -9.56 9.48
CA ALA A 252 1.88 -9.30 10.73
C ALA A 252 1.02 -8.44 11.65
N ILE A 253 1.14 -8.66 12.96
CA ILE A 253 0.37 -7.94 13.98
C ILE A 253 1.26 -6.85 14.59
N PRO A 254 0.79 -5.58 14.64
CA PRO A 254 1.56 -4.52 15.28
C PRO A 254 1.75 -4.78 16.77
N GLN A 255 2.99 -4.62 17.22
CA GLN A 255 3.37 -4.61 18.62
C GLN A 255 3.34 -3.17 19.12
N LEU A 256 2.65 -2.91 20.24
CA LEU A 256 2.78 -1.62 20.93
C LEU A 256 4.06 -1.60 21.76
N PHE A 257 4.68 -0.43 21.88
CA PHE A 257 5.88 -0.19 22.67
C PHE A 257 5.63 0.90 23.70
N TYR A 258 6.32 0.82 24.83
CA TYR A 258 6.54 1.97 25.69
C TYR A 258 7.53 2.94 25.03
N GLN A 259 7.50 4.20 25.48
CA GLN A 259 8.40 5.25 25.02
C GLN A 259 9.88 4.88 25.17
N ASP A 260 10.25 4.04 26.13
CA ASP A 260 11.63 3.57 26.35
C ASP A 260 12.01 2.36 25.48
N GLY A 261 11.11 1.90 24.60
CA GLY A 261 11.32 0.75 23.72
C GLY A 261 10.93 -0.60 24.31
N GLN A 262 10.49 -0.70 25.57
CA GLN A 262 9.98 -1.98 26.09
C GLN A 262 8.68 -2.36 25.34
N PRO A 263 8.50 -3.61 24.89
CA PRO A 263 7.24 -4.04 24.31
C PRO A 263 6.14 -4.04 25.38
N VAL A 264 4.94 -3.61 25.01
CA VAL A 264 3.74 -3.73 25.86
C VAL A 264 3.24 -5.17 25.76
N ASP A 265 2.88 -5.77 26.88
CA ASP A 265 2.28 -7.11 26.89
C ASP A 265 0.99 -7.11 26.04
N PRO A 266 0.88 -7.97 25.00
CA PRO A 266 -0.31 -8.08 24.15
C PRO A 266 -1.62 -8.35 24.92
N ASP A 267 -1.56 -8.95 26.11
CA ASP A 267 -2.75 -9.20 26.94
C ASP A 267 -3.30 -7.92 27.60
N LEU A 268 -2.54 -6.82 27.55
CA LEU A 268 -2.91 -5.53 28.15
C LEU A 268 -3.56 -4.58 27.15
N TYR A 269 -3.78 -5.00 25.90
CA TYR A 269 -4.49 -4.19 24.93
C TYR A 269 -5.20 -5.02 23.87
N GLN A 270 -6.30 -4.50 23.36
CA GLN A 270 -7.00 -5.07 22.21
C GLN A 270 -7.37 -3.98 21.21
N ALA A 271 -7.54 -4.33 19.95
CA ALA A 271 -8.11 -3.40 18.98
C ALA A 271 -9.57 -3.10 19.35
N LYS A 272 -10.03 -1.87 19.11
CA LYS A 272 -11.45 -1.45 19.17
C LYS A 272 -12.09 -1.40 17.78
N LYS A 273 -11.26 -1.16 16.77
CA LYS A 273 -11.64 -1.13 15.36
C LYS A 273 -10.79 -2.15 14.63
N VAL A 274 -11.40 -2.88 13.70
CA VAL A 274 -10.69 -3.84 12.86
C VAL A 274 -11.03 -3.66 11.39
N ILE A 275 -10.09 -4.04 10.53
CA ILE A 275 -10.38 -4.32 9.13
C ILE A 275 -10.65 -5.81 8.97
N LEU A 276 -11.85 -6.16 8.53
CA LEU A 276 -12.18 -7.49 8.08
C LEU A 276 -11.72 -7.65 6.63
N ARG A 277 -10.66 -8.44 6.41
CA ARG A 277 -10.22 -8.87 5.08
C ARG A 277 -10.83 -10.21 4.74
N LEU A 278 -11.63 -10.27 3.68
CA LEU A 278 -12.33 -11.45 3.22
C LEU A 278 -11.82 -11.90 1.85
N TYR A 279 -11.31 -13.13 1.78
CA TYR A 279 -10.91 -13.74 0.51
C TYR A 279 -12.05 -14.56 -0.12
N ARG A 280 -12.10 -14.59 -1.47
CA ARG A 280 -13.00 -15.48 -2.24
C ARG A 280 -12.34 -16.82 -2.59
N GLY A 281 -11.68 -17.46 -1.61
CA GLY A 281 -10.95 -18.71 -1.79
C GLY A 281 -9.64 -18.73 -1.02
N GLU A 282 -8.93 -19.87 -1.03
CA GLU A 282 -7.65 -20.01 -0.33
C GLU A 282 -6.65 -18.94 -0.78
N ARG A 283 -6.01 -18.29 0.20
CA ARG A 283 -4.95 -17.32 -0.05
C ARG A 283 -3.82 -17.96 -0.84
N ARG A 284 -3.68 -17.61 -2.11
CA ARG A 284 -2.44 -17.79 -2.88
C ARG A 284 -1.40 -16.76 -2.43
N ASN A 285 -0.12 -17.13 -2.35
CA ASN A 285 0.92 -16.16 -2.03
C ASN A 285 0.99 -15.09 -3.13
N GLY A 286 0.71 -13.82 -2.81
CA GLY A 286 0.76 -12.70 -3.75
C GLY A 286 -0.27 -11.60 -3.48
N PHE A 287 -0.07 -10.44 -4.11
CA PHE A 287 -0.97 -9.27 -4.03
C PHE A 287 -2.30 -9.44 -4.79
N ASP A 288 -2.41 -10.47 -5.63
CA ASP A 288 -3.49 -10.61 -6.63
C ASP A 288 -4.64 -11.54 -6.23
N ASN A 289 -4.74 -11.97 -4.96
CA ASN A 289 -5.98 -12.64 -4.57
C ASN A 289 -7.09 -11.61 -4.50
N PRO A 290 -8.21 -11.82 -5.21
CA PRO A 290 -9.39 -10.99 -5.03
C PRO A 290 -9.83 -11.11 -3.57
N HIS A 291 -9.72 -9.99 -2.86
CA HIS A 291 -10.12 -9.84 -1.48
C HIS A 291 -10.96 -8.58 -1.35
N LEU A 292 -11.76 -8.57 -0.29
CA LEU A 292 -12.55 -7.43 0.08
C LEU A 292 -12.16 -7.01 1.50
N ASP A 293 -11.78 -5.75 1.65
CA ASP A 293 -11.48 -5.16 2.95
C ASP A 293 -12.67 -4.33 3.42
N ILE A 294 -13.15 -4.62 4.64
CA ILE A 294 -14.31 -3.97 5.24
C ILE A 294 -13.90 -3.42 6.60
N LYS A 295 -14.12 -2.13 6.81
CA LYS A 295 -13.90 -1.50 8.12
C LYS A 295 -15.12 -1.59 8.99
N MET A 296 -14.91 -1.95 10.25
CA MET A 296 -15.97 -1.93 11.25
C MET A 296 -15.41 -1.72 12.66
N PRO A 297 -16.05 -0.89 13.50
CA PRO A 297 -15.91 -0.99 14.95
C PRO A 297 -16.31 -2.40 15.39
N ILE A 298 -15.60 -2.98 16.35
CA ILE A 298 -15.92 -4.33 16.84
C ILE A 298 -17.32 -4.37 17.44
N ASP A 299 -17.70 -3.31 18.17
CA ASP A 299 -19.02 -3.19 18.79
C ASP A 299 -20.17 -3.07 17.76
N ASN A 300 -19.86 -2.73 16.50
CA ASN A 300 -20.87 -2.65 15.44
C ASN A 300 -21.24 -4.01 14.85
N PHE A 301 -20.51 -5.09 15.16
CA PHE A 301 -20.93 -6.43 14.76
C PHE A 301 -22.28 -6.81 15.37
N ASP A 302 -22.63 -6.23 16.53
CA ASP A 302 -23.95 -6.40 17.16
C ASP A 302 -25.03 -5.44 16.65
N LEU A 303 -24.65 -4.33 16.01
CA LEU A 303 -25.58 -3.29 15.57
C LEU A 303 -26.06 -3.43 14.13
N ASP A 304 -25.28 -4.09 13.26
CA ASP A 304 -25.59 -4.25 11.82
C ASP A 304 -25.97 -5.70 11.44
N SER A 305 -26.07 -6.58 12.42
CA SER A 305 -26.26 -8.01 12.17
C SER A 305 -27.73 -8.39 12.02
N ASN A 306 -28.11 -8.72 10.79
CA ASN A 306 -29.32 -9.49 10.50
C ASN A 306 -29.19 -10.90 11.13
N ASN A 307 -29.45 -11.03 12.43
CA ASN A 307 -29.26 -12.24 13.23
C ASN A 307 -27.81 -12.75 13.29
N GLY A 308 -26.84 -11.89 13.66
CA GLY A 308 -25.45 -12.31 13.85
C GLY A 308 -24.67 -12.58 12.55
N LYS A 309 -25.08 -11.97 11.43
CA LYS A 309 -24.45 -12.08 10.11
C LYS A 309 -24.17 -10.72 9.50
N ILE A 310 -23.01 -10.58 8.86
CA ILE A 310 -22.68 -9.50 7.94
C ILE A 310 -22.90 -10.03 6.51
N LEU A 311 -23.71 -9.31 5.74
CA LEU A 311 -23.99 -9.61 4.34
C LEU A 311 -23.24 -8.63 3.47
N ILE A 312 -22.45 -9.15 2.53
CA ILE A 312 -21.55 -8.37 1.73
C ILE A 312 -21.79 -8.65 0.26
N GLN A 313 -22.24 -7.64 -0.48
CA GLN A 313 -22.47 -7.81 -1.91
C GLN A 313 -21.13 -7.90 -2.65
N ALA A 314 -20.95 -9.01 -3.35
CA ALA A 314 -19.79 -9.34 -4.15
C ALA A 314 -20.10 -9.10 -5.64
N ASP A 315 -19.10 -8.72 -6.43
CA ASP A 315 -19.14 -8.77 -7.90
C ASP A 315 -19.67 -10.14 -8.38
N GLY A 316 -20.70 -10.14 -9.24
CA GLY A 316 -21.19 -11.36 -9.89
C GLY A 316 -22.53 -11.93 -9.39
N ASN A 317 -23.43 -11.11 -8.82
CA ASN A 317 -24.71 -11.55 -8.26
C ASN A 317 -24.51 -12.55 -7.10
N GLU A 318 -23.64 -12.24 -6.15
CA GLU A 318 -23.44 -13.06 -4.96
C GLU A 318 -23.46 -12.18 -3.71
N LEU A 319 -23.99 -12.71 -2.61
CA LEU A 319 -23.80 -12.19 -1.26
C LEU A 319 -22.84 -13.11 -0.51
N LEU A 320 -21.74 -12.54 -0.05
CA LEU A 320 -20.84 -13.20 0.90
C LEU A 320 -21.41 -12.99 2.30
N VAL A 321 -21.51 -14.06 3.06
CA VAL A 321 -22.01 -14.04 4.44
C VAL A 321 -20.84 -14.28 5.37
N VAL A 322 -20.69 -13.42 6.38
CA VAL A 322 -19.77 -13.62 7.50
C VAL A 322 -20.57 -13.72 8.79
N THR A 323 -20.45 -14.83 9.51
CA THR A 323 -21.10 -14.99 10.81
C THR A 323 -20.29 -14.32 11.92
N LYS A 324 -20.98 -13.91 12.99
CA LYS A 324 -20.34 -13.40 14.21
C LYS A 324 -19.42 -14.46 14.82
N GLU A 325 -19.81 -15.73 14.76
CA GLU A 325 -19.00 -16.83 15.29
C GLU A 325 -17.66 -16.95 14.57
N ASP A 326 -17.66 -17.01 13.23
CA ASP A 326 -16.41 -17.11 12.45
C ASP A 326 -15.52 -15.88 12.63
N PHE A 327 -16.12 -14.68 12.71
CA PHE A 327 -15.38 -13.45 12.99
C PHE A 327 -14.75 -13.48 14.40
N LEU A 328 -15.54 -13.79 15.43
CA LEU A 328 -15.07 -13.79 16.81
C LEU A 328 -14.03 -14.88 17.05
N GLU A 329 -14.15 -16.04 16.41
CA GLU A 329 -13.13 -17.09 16.49
C GLU A 329 -11.77 -16.55 16.04
N GLN A 330 -11.71 -15.88 14.88
CA GLN A 330 -10.46 -15.31 14.37
C GLN A 330 -9.99 -14.10 15.19
N PHE A 331 -10.91 -13.25 15.63
CA PHE A 331 -10.55 -12.09 16.46
C PHE A 331 -10.00 -12.50 17.82
N HIS A 332 -10.64 -13.45 18.52
CA HIS A 332 -10.20 -13.92 19.84
C HIS A 332 -8.87 -14.67 19.80
N ALA A 333 -8.47 -15.22 18.66
CA ALA A 333 -7.14 -15.78 18.48
C ALA A 333 -6.03 -14.70 18.54
N CYS A 334 -6.36 -13.44 18.24
CA CYS A 334 -5.42 -12.32 18.27
C CYS A 334 -6.14 -10.97 18.48
N PRO A 335 -6.68 -10.69 19.68
CA PRO A 335 -7.53 -9.53 19.95
C PRO A 335 -6.83 -8.18 19.77
N GLN A 336 -5.50 -8.17 19.85
CA GLN A 336 -4.66 -7.01 19.61
C GLN A 336 -4.47 -6.67 18.12
N SER A 337 -4.91 -7.55 17.20
CA SER A 337 -4.80 -7.30 15.77
C SER A 337 -5.78 -6.23 15.33
N PRO A 338 -5.35 -5.17 14.62
CA PRO A 338 -6.24 -4.17 14.04
C PRO A 338 -6.93 -4.68 12.76
N TYR A 339 -6.82 -5.98 12.47
CA TYR A 339 -7.51 -6.60 11.35
C TYR A 339 -7.83 -8.07 11.64
N VAL A 340 -8.87 -8.57 11.00
CA VAL A 340 -9.30 -9.96 11.01
C VAL A 340 -9.27 -10.47 9.58
N VAL A 341 -8.62 -11.62 9.35
CA VAL A 341 -8.54 -12.21 8.01
C VAL A 341 -9.38 -13.47 7.94
N LEU A 342 -10.37 -13.48 7.06
CA LEU A 342 -11.16 -14.67 6.73
C LEU A 342 -10.73 -15.21 5.36
N GLN A 343 -10.25 -16.45 5.36
CA GLN A 343 -9.82 -17.16 4.14
C GLN A 343 -10.98 -17.46 3.19
N LYS A 344 -12.21 -17.50 3.71
CA LYS A 344 -13.43 -17.68 2.94
C LYS A 344 -14.61 -17.10 3.72
N PRO A 345 -15.71 -16.73 3.06
CA PRO A 345 -16.94 -16.40 3.76
C PRO A 345 -17.52 -17.64 4.45
N SER A 346 -18.33 -17.41 5.47
CA SER A 346 -19.13 -18.44 6.14
C SER A 346 -20.11 -19.11 5.18
N ALA A 347 -20.68 -18.34 4.26
CA ALA A 347 -21.51 -18.83 3.17
C ALA A 347 -21.47 -17.88 1.96
N VAL A 348 -21.83 -18.41 0.78
CA VAL A 348 -22.06 -17.62 -0.44
C VAL A 348 -23.49 -17.86 -0.88
N ILE A 349 -24.27 -16.79 -1.02
CA ILE A 349 -25.66 -16.84 -1.50
C ILE A 349 -25.69 -16.28 -2.93
N PRO A 350 -26.05 -17.08 -3.94
CA PRO A 350 -26.29 -16.55 -5.28
C PRO A 350 -27.54 -15.66 -5.27
N LEU A 351 -27.43 -14.47 -5.85
CA LEU A 351 -28.54 -13.54 -6.05
C LEU A 351 -29.22 -13.85 -7.39
N ASN A 352 -30.49 -14.21 -7.36
CA ASN A 352 -31.27 -14.29 -8.59
C ASN A 352 -31.58 -12.87 -9.09
N SER A 353 -31.73 -12.68 -10.40
CA SER A 353 -31.95 -11.36 -11.01
C SER A 353 -33.19 -10.62 -10.47
N SER A 354 -34.18 -11.34 -9.93
CA SER A 354 -35.37 -10.77 -9.26
C SER A 354 -35.14 -10.30 -7.82
N GLU A 355 -34.12 -10.79 -7.13
CA GLU A 355 -33.82 -10.44 -5.71
C GLU A 355 -32.90 -9.21 -5.60
N ASN A 356 -32.16 -8.90 -6.67
CA ASN A 356 -31.36 -7.66 -6.77
C ASN A 356 -32.23 -6.39 -6.62
N GLU A 357 -33.49 -6.41 -7.07
CA GLU A 357 -34.42 -5.27 -6.90
C GLU A 357 -34.94 -5.15 -5.46
N ALA A 358 -35.15 -6.27 -4.78
CA ALA A 358 -35.62 -6.31 -3.38
C ALA A 358 -34.55 -5.81 -2.39
N ILE A 359 -33.27 -6.11 -2.62
CA ILE A 359 -32.18 -5.62 -1.75
C ILE A 359 -31.91 -4.13 -1.96
N SER A 360 -32.05 -3.62 -3.20
CA SER A 360 -31.93 -2.19 -3.49
C SER A 360 -33.06 -1.34 -2.88
N SER A 361 -34.20 -1.95 -2.55
CA SER A 361 -35.39 -1.31 -1.97
C SER A 361 -35.48 -1.40 -0.44
N ILE A 362 -34.56 -2.14 0.22
CA ILE A 362 -34.27 -1.99 1.65
C ILE A 362 -33.40 -0.74 1.83
N ARG A 363 -33.94 0.42 1.47
CA ARG A 363 -33.44 1.73 1.92
C ARG A 363 -34.36 2.17 3.06
N PRO A 364 -33.82 2.63 4.20
CA PRO A 364 -34.65 3.09 5.31
C PRO A 364 -35.63 4.18 4.85
N SER A 365 -36.87 4.11 5.33
CA SER A 365 -37.87 5.14 5.07
C SER A 365 -37.37 6.51 5.56
N GLU A 366 -37.79 7.60 4.91
CA GLU A 366 -37.33 8.96 5.26
C GLU A 366 -37.62 9.36 6.72
N VAL A 367 -38.52 8.66 7.40
CA VAL A 367 -38.89 8.89 8.80
C VAL A 367 -37.88 8.27 9.79
N GLU A 368 -37.06 7.31 9.37
CA GLU A 368 -36.02 6.69 10.22
C GLU A 368 -34.65 7.38 10.14
N LYS A 369 -34.45 8.25 9.14
CA LYS A 369 -33.19 8.99 8.95
C LYS A 369 -32.86 9.96 10.09
N GLU A 370 -33.84 10.45 10.84
CA GLU A 370 -33.61 11.40 11.95
C GLU A 370 -33.27 10.74 13.29
N LYS A 371 -33.52 9.43 13.47
CA LYS A 371 -33.14 8.69 14.69
C LYS A 371 -31.89 7.83 14.55
N GLN A 372 -31.37 7.66 13.33
CA GLN A 372 -30.18 6.87 13.00
C GLN A 372 -29.04 7.69 12.36
N SER A 373 -28.96 9.01 12.62
CA SER A 373 -27.93 9.87 12.04
C SER A 373 -26.50 9.65 12.59
N GLN A 374 -26.18 8.50 13.17
CA GLN A 374 -24.81 8.14 13.60
C GLN A 374 -24.34 6.72 13.23
N ALA A 375 -25.13 5.89 12.53
CA ALA A 375 -24.68 4.52 12.23
C ALA A 375 -25.20 3.92 10.92
N VAL A 376 -25.53 4.74 9.92
CA VAL A 376 -25.64 4.26 8.54
C VAL A 376 -24.71 5.11 7.70
N SER A 377 -23.42 4.76 7.72
CA SER A 377 -22.58 5.13 6.59
C SER A 377 -23.21 4.41 5.39
N THR A 378 -23.77 5.15 4.44
CA THR A 378 -23.68 4.74 3.05
C THR A 378 -22.21 4.47 2.80
N LEU A 379 -21.82 3.21 2.94
CA LEU A 379 -20.49 2.70 2.68
C LEU A 379 -20.18 3.20 1.28
N GLY A 380 -19.23 4.14 1.22
CA GLY A 380 -18.53 4.43 0.00
C GLY A 380 -17.79 3.16 -0.37
N LEU A 381 -18.49 2.22 -1.01
CA LEU A 381 -17.92 1.49 -2.11
C LEU A 381 -17.23 2.59 -2.92
N HIS A 382 -15.90 2.54 -3.00
CA HIS A 382 -15.25 3.21 -4.11
C HIS A 382 -15.91 2.61 -5.34
N GLY A 383 -16.93 3.28 -5.86
CA GLY A 383 -17.62 2.86 -7.07
C GLY A 383 -16.51 2.65 -8.06
N GLU A 384 -16.38 1.41 -8.55
CA GLU A 384 -15.36 1.00 -9.50
C GLU A 384 -15.10 2.18 -10.43
N SER A 385 -13.91 2.79 -10.34
CA SER A 385 -13.70 4.08 -11.00
C SER A 385 -14.10 3.94 -12.46
N LYS A 386 -14.78 4.92 -13.05
CA LYS A 386 -15.26 4.81 -14.45
C LYS A 386 -14.13 4.33 -15.38
N LYS A 387 -12.89 4.76 -15.12
CA LYS A 387 -11.66 4.24 -15.75
C LYS A 387 -11.55 2.71 -15.65
N THR A 388 -11.52 2.17 -14.44
CA THR A 388 -11.37 0.73 -14.18
C THR A 388 -12.49 -0.06 -14.87
N ALA A 389 -13.74 0.37 -14.69
CA ALA A 389 -14.90 -0.32 -15.26
C ALA A 389 -14.92 -0.33 -16.79
N VAL A 390 -14.53 0.79 -17.42
CA VAL A 390 -14.43 0.92 -18.87
C VAL A 390 -13.30 0.06 -19.43
N CYS A 391 -12.09 0.16 -18.86
CA CYS A 391 -10.93 -0.60 -19.32
C CYS A 391 -11.17 -2.10 -19.18
N ALA A 392 -11.63 -2.57 -18.02
CA ALA A 392 -11.92 -3.99 -17.80
C ALA A 392 -12.98 -4.54 -18.77
N ALA A 393 -14.04 -3.78 -19.05
CA ALA A 393 -15.05 -4.19 -20.02
C ALA A 393 -14.49 -4.28 -21.45
N LEU A 394 -13.63 -3.34 -21.85
CA LEU A 394 -13.02 -3.32 -23.19
C LEU A 394 -11.93 -4.39 -23.35
N ASP A 395 -11.13 -4.63 -22.31
CA ASP A 395 -10.13 -5.71 -22.29
C ASP A 395 -10.80 -7.07 -22.45
N ARG A 396 -11.92 -7.31 -21.72
CA ARG A 396 -12.73 -8.52 -21.87
C ARG A 396 -13.25 -8.70 -23.30
N ILE A 397 -13.76 -7.65 -23.94
CA ILE A 397 -14.28 -7.73 -25.31
C ILE A 397 -13.18 -8.19 -26.29
N GLY A 398 -11.96 -7.69 -26.11
CA GLY A 398 -10.81 -7.96 -26.98
C GLY A 398 -9.92 -9.14 -26.56
N ALA A 399 -10.27 -9.89 -25.50
CA ALA A 399 -9.36 -10.84 -24.86
C ALA A 399 -8.78 -11.89 -25.82
N SER A 400 -9.59 -12.39 -26.76
CA SER A 400 -9.16 -13.37 -27.78
C SER A 400 -8.16 -12.85 -28.83
N LEU A 401 -7.88 -11.53 -28.85
CA LEU A 401 -6.95 -10.90 -29.79
C LEU A 401 -5.55 -10.68 -29.24
N PHE A 402 -5.30 -11.01 -27.97
CA PHE A 402 -3.99 -10.84 -27.31
C PHE A 402 -3.40 -9.42 -27.46
N LEU A 403 -4.26 -8.41 -27.47
CA LEU A 403 -3.86 -7.00 -27.55
C LEU A 403 -3.44 -6.47 -26.17
N PRO A 404 -2.65 -5.38 -26.11
CA PRO A 404 -2.34 -4.69 -24.86
C PRO A 404 -3.60 -4.18 -24.14
N ALA A 405 -3.49 -3.90 -22.84
CA ALA A 405 -4.62 -3.37 -22.07
C ALA A 405 -5.06 -1.97 -22.56
N TRP A 406 -6.36 -1.72 -22.46
CA TRP A 406 -6.94 -0.41 -22.74
C TRP A 406 -6.51 0.64 -21.71
N ASN A 407 -6.30 1.85 -22.20
CA ASN A 407 -6.02 3.03 -21.39
C ASN A 407 -7.25 3.94 -21.36
N TYR A 408 -7.33 4.82 -20.35
CA TYR A 408 -8.44 5.75 -20.22
C TYR A 408 -7.97 7.12 -19.71
N ASN A 409 -8.37 8.16 -20.42
CA ASN A 409 -8.14 9.56 -20.06
C ASN A 409 -9.40 10.12 -19.39
N ALA A 410 -9.35 10.28 -18.07
CA ALA A 410 -10.50 10.76 -17.29
C ALA A 410 -10.92 12.19 -17.64
N THR A 411 -9.96 13.07 -17.95
CA THR A 411 -10.23 14.47 -18.31
C THR A 411 -11.02 14.61 -19.61
N LYS A 412 -10.79 13.69 -20.56
CA LYS A 412 -11.45 13.69 -21.87
C LYS A 412 -12.57 12.67 -22.00
N ASP A 413 -12.83 11.89 -20.95
CA ASP A 413 -13.75 10.75 -20.96
C ASP A 413 -13.51 9.85 -22.18
N LEU A 414 -12.27 9.38 -22.34
CA LEU A 414 -11.79 8.76 -23.58
C LEU A 414 -11.00 7.49 -23.30
N ALA A 415 -11.49 6.34 -23.76
CA ALA A 415 -10.73 5.10 -23.76
C ALA A 415 -9.90 4.98 -25.05
N TYR A 416 -8.70 4.41 -24.96
CA TYR A 416 -7.86 4.19 -26.14
C TYR A 416 -6.93 2.97 -26.00
N ILE A 417 -6.58 2.38 -27.14
CA ILE A 417 -5.65 1.26 -27.23
C ILE A 417 -4.75 1.43 -28.46
N THR A 418 -3.48 1.06 -28.34
CA THR A 418 -2.52 1.05 -29.44
C THR A 418 -1.76 -0.27 -29.45
N SER A 419 -1.50 -0.81 -30.65
CA SER A 419 -0.76 -2.04 -30.83
C SER A 419 -0.08 -2.03 -32.20
N PRO A 420 1.14 -2.60 -32.35
CA PRO A 420 1.75 -2.80 -33.65
C PRO A 420 1.03 -3.86 -34.51
N ASP A 421 0.15 -4.69 -33.91
CA ASP A 421 -0.64 -5.70 -34.63
C ASP A 421 -1.85 -5.06 -35.33
N GLU A 422 -1.63 -4.59 -36.57
CA GLU A 422 -2.65 -3.92 -37.37
C GLU A 422 -3.86 -4.81 -37.71
N ALA A 423 -3.65 -6.12 -37.89
CA ALA A 423 -4.72 -7.04 -38.24
C ALA A 423 -5.69 -7.22 -37.07
N SER A 424 -5.17 -7.45 -35.86
CA SER A 424 -5.98 -7.58 -34.65
C SER A 424 -6.66 -6.25 -34.30
N MET A 425 -5.98 -5.11 -34.47
CA MET A 425 -6.57 -3.79 -34.28
C MET A 425 -7.72 -3.51 -35.24
N LEU A 426 -7.59 -3.89 -36.52
CA LEU A 426 -8.67 -3.73 -37.50
C LEU A 426 -9.86 -4.64 -37.17
N LYS A 427 -9.61 -5.87 -36.72
CA LYS A 427 -10.65 -6.80 -36.27
C LYS A 427 -11.41 -6.27 -35.05
N LEU A 428 -10.68 -5.75 -34.05
CA LEU A 428 -11.28 -5.12 -32.87
C LEU A 428 -12.15 -3.92 -33.27
N LYS A 429 -11.63 -3.05 -34.14
CA LYS A 429 -12.39 -1.92 -34.70
C LYS A 429 -13.70 -2.37 -35.33
N GLN A 430 -13.65 -3.30 -36.27
CA GLN A 430 -14.82 -3.77 -37.02
C GLN A 430 -15.86 -4.37 -36.07
N TYR A 431 -15.41 -5.12 -35.06
CA TYR A 431 -16.29 -5.71 -34.07
C TYR A 431 -16.97 -4.65 -33.21
N LEU A 432 -16.23 -3.68 -32.65
CA LEU A 432 -16.82 -2.62 -31.83
C LEU A 432 -17.82 -1.77 -32.63
N GLU A 433 -17.53 -1.47 -33.90
CA GLU A 433 -18.47 -0.78 -34.80
C GLU A 433 -19.73 -1.62 -35.07
N LEU A 434 -19.59 -2.94 -35.25
CA LEU A 434 -20.72 -3.86 -35.42
C LEU A 434 -21.63 -3.90 -34.19
N GLN A 435 -21.07 -3.72 -32.99
CA GLN A 435 -21.81 -3.61 -31.73
C GLN A 435 -22.42 -2.21 -31.51
N GLY A 436 -22.34 -1.33 -32.50
CA GLY A 436 -22.95 0.01 -32.46
C GLY A 436 -22.11 1.08 -31.76
N LEU A 437 -20.87 0.79 -31.38
CA LEU A 437 -19.98 1.78 -30.77
C LEU A 437 -19.40 2.73 -31.81
N LYS A 438 -19.41 4.02 -31.49
CA LYS A 438 -18.77 5.06 -32.32
C LYS A 438 -17.31 5.21 -31.92
N ILE A 439 -16.41 4.58 -32.66
CA ILE A 439 -14.97 4.68 -32.43
C ILE A 439 -14.28 5.60 -33.45
N GLN A 440 -13.06 6.03 -33.13
CA GLN A 440 -12.15 6.66 -34.07
C GLN A 440 -10.92 5.78 -34.27
N TYR A 441 -10.44 5.66 -35.50
CA TYR A 441 -9.26 4.88 -35.84
C TYR A 441 -8.21 5.76 -36.52
N GLY A 442 -6.96 5.62 -36.11
CA GLY A 442 -5.85 6.39 -36.66
C GLY A 442 -4.51 5.77 -36.32
N LYS A 443 -3.47 6.61 -36.31
CA LYS A 443 -2.10 6.22 -35.94
C LYS A 443 -1.61 7.06 -34.78
N ASN A 444 -0.88 6.44 -33.86
CA ASN A 444 -0.20 7.12 -32.77
C ASN A 444 0.95 7.96 -33.35
N LYS A 445 1.01 9.24 -32.99
CA LYS A 445 1.98 10.20 -33.55
C LYS A 445 3.44 9.86 -33.21
N ASN A 446 3.68 9.15 -32.10
CA ASN A 446 5.02 8.92 -31.59
C ASN A 446 5.68 7.68 -32.21
N ASN A 447 4.89 6.63 -32.49
CA ASN A 447 5.42 5.34 -32.95
C ASN A 447 4.74 4.82 -34.24
N ASN A 448 3.80 5.57 -34.81
CA ASN A 448 3.05 5.23 -36.03
C ASN A 448 2.19 3.95 -35.94
N ASN A 449 2.02 3.37 -34.74
CA ASN A 449 1.19 2.19 -34.54
C ASN A 449 -0.31 2.54 -34.70
N PRO A 450 -1.13 1.59 -35.18
CA PRO A 450 -2.59 1.65 -35.06
C PRO A 450 -3.08 2.11 -33.70
N LEU A 451 -4.13 2.91 -33.69
CA LEU A 451 -4.72 3.51 -32.50
C LEU A 451 -6.24 3.61 -32.63
N ILE A 452 -6.96 3.04 -31.67
CA ILE A 452 -8.41 3.18 -31.54
C ILE A 452 -8.71 4.12 -30.37
N TYR A 453 -9.68 5.01 -30.55
CA TYR A 453 -10.29 5.79 -29.49
C TYR A 453 -11.79 5.50 -29.38
N LEU A 454 -12.28 5.42 -28.15
CA LEU A 454 -13.72 5.35 -27.84
C LEU A 454 -14.09 6.53 -26.92
N PRO A 455 -14.74 7.58 -27.45
CA PRO A 455 -15.16 8.74 -26.68
C PRO A 455 -16.44 8.45 -25.88
N ASN A 456 -16.50 9.02 -24.67
CA ASN A 456 -17.61 8.93 -23.71
C ASN A 456 -18.13 7.50 -23.51
N PRO A 457 -17.26 6.53 -23.18
CA PRO A 457 -17.65 5.14 -23.03
C PRO A 457 -18.69 4.97 -21.91
N ASP A 458 -19.79 4.28 -22.23
CA ASP A 458 -20.83 3.91 -21.28
C ASP A 458 -20.59 2.48 -20.77
N VAL A 459 -20.35 2.35 -19.47
CA VAL A 459 -19.99 1.08 -18.83
C VAL A 459 -21.10 0.04 -19.00
N LYS A 460 -22.37 0.45 -18.90
CA LYS A 460 -23.52 -0.47 -19.01
C LYS A 460 -23.58 -1.09 -20.41
N THR A 461 -23.40 -0.26 -21.43
CA THR A 461 -23.33 -0.69 -22.83
C THR A 461 -22.15 -1.64 -23.03
N LEU A 462 -20.95 -1.28 -22.58
CA LEU A 462 -19.75 -2.10 -22.74
C LEU A 462 -19.84 -3.46 -22.03
N LYS A 463 -20.44 -3.52 -20.83
CA LYS A 463 -20.65 -4.78 -20.10
C LYS A 463 -21.62 -5.72 -20.82
N SER A 464 -22.51 -5.20 -21.68
CA SER A 464 -23.46 -6.02 -22.44
C SER A 464 -22.90 -6.62 -23.74
N ILE A 465 -21.76 -6.14 -24.22
CA ILE A 465 -21.15 -6.60 -25.48
C ILE A 465 -20.41 -7.93 -25.23
N PRO A 466 -20.64 -9.00 -26.01
CA PRO A 466 -19.90 -10.25 -25.84
C PRO A 466 -18.43 -10.13 -26.23
N GLU A 467 -17.62 -11.11 -25.83
CA GLU A 467 -16.23 -11.22 -26.28
C GLU A 467 -16.18 -11.54 -27.79
N ILE A 468 -15.12 -11.06 -28.47
CA ILE A 468 -14.86 -11.41 -29.87
C ILE A 468 -14.64 -12.93 -29.98
N PRO A 469 -15.44 -13.65 -30.78
CA PRO A 469 -15.26 -15.08 -30.97
C PRO A 469 -13.85 -15.42 -31.48
N SER A 470 -13.20 -16.39 -30.84
CA SER A 470 -11.93 -16.92 -31.31
C SER A 470 -12.16 -17.66 -32.64
N VAL A 471 -11.20 -17.54 -33.57
CA VAL A 471 -11.34 -18.06 -34.95
C VAL A 471 -11.39 -19.61 -35.01
N GLN A 472 -11.32 -20.30 -33.87
CA GLN A 472 -11.30 -21.76 -33.79
C GLN A 472 -12.70 -22.43 -33.71
N GLN A 473 -13.81 -21.69 -33.83
CA GLN A 473 -15.18 -22.26 -33.71
C GLN A 473 -16.04 -22.22 -34.98
N THR A 474 -15.44 -22.28 -36.17
CA THR A 474 -16.18 -22.64 -37.39
C THR A 474 -15.64 -23.95 -37.94
N ALA A 475 -16.13 -25.07 -37.40
CA ALA A 475 -16.03 -26.39 -38.01
C ALA A 475 -17.44 -26.88 -38.35
N VAL A 476 -17.68 -27.03 -39.66
CA VAL A 476 -18.56 -28.02 -40.30
C VAL A 476 -20.05 -27.98 -39.92
N MET A 477 -20.84 -27.25 -40.72
CA MET A 477 -22.17 -27.72 -41.13
C MET A 477 -22.17 -27.88 -42.65
N GLY A 478 -22.03 -29.13 -43.11
CA GLY A 478 -22.35 -29.49 -44.50
C GLY A 478 -23.87 -29.51 -44.71
N PRO A 479 -24.34 -29.38 -45.97
CA PRO A 479 -25.77 -29.47 -46.28
C PRO A 479 -26.30 -30.91 -46.09
N PRO A 480 -27.62 -31.07 -45.91
CA PRO A 480 -28.26 -32.31 -45.45
C PRO A 480 -28.11 -33.51 -46.39
#